data_AF-A0A7S0AGN5-F1
#
_entry.id   AF-A0A7S0AGN5-F1
#
_cell.length_a   1.000
_cell.length_b   1.000
_cell.length_c   1.000
_cell.angle_alpha   90.00
_cell.angle_beta   90.00
_cell.angle_gamma   90.00
#
_symmetry.space_group_name_H-M   'P 1'
#
loop_
_entity.id
_entity.type
_entity.pdbx_description
1 polymer ?
#
loop_
_entity_poly.entity_id
_entity_poly.type
_entity_poly.pdbx_seq_one_letter_code
_entity_poly.pdbx_strand_id
1 'polypeptide(L)'
;DLEAIDALLPGGEHGWLKSPDGERWMHYRKFVPSGRSKVKAVLVYQHGIQGNSGIAWKLSTGRVTNFALLSKECLKRGFALYTPDMSGHGISEGTRFFIPKADWTVNRDDL
;
A
#
# COMPACT_ATOMS: atom_id res chain seq x y z
N ASP A 1 -3.26 10.55 10.75
CA ASP A 1 -1.93 10.14 11.19
C ASP A 1 -1.62 8.81 10.52
N LEU A 2 -0.70 8.83 9.55
CA LEU A 2 -0.28 7.64 8.81
C LEU A 2 0.52 6.66 9.67
N GLU A 3 1.24 7.14 10.70
CA GLU A 3 2.01 6.28 11.60
C GLU A 3 1.10 5.36 12.43
N ALA A 4 -0.12 5.82 12.75
CA ALA A 4 -1.13 5.01 13.43
C ALA A 4 -1.72 3.88 12.56
N ILE A 5 -1.53 3.93 11.23
CA ILE A 5 -2.13 3.00 10.26
C ILE A 5 -1.20 1.82 9.96
N ASP A 6 0.12 2.04 9.93
CA ASP A 6 1.11 0.97 9.74
C ASP A 6 1.30 0.08 10.98
N ALA A 7 0.82 0.51 12.15
CA ALA A 7 0.83 -0.28 13.38
C ALA A 7 -0.06 -1.54 13.35
N LEU A 8 -0.96 -1.68 12.36
CA LEU A 8 -1.88 -2.82 12.24
C LEU A 8 -1.22 -4.10 11.73
N LEU A 9 -0.15 -3.99 10.94
CA LEU A 9 0.54 -5.14 10.37
C LEU A 9 2.03 -5.10 10.73
N PRO A 10 2.59 -6.19 11.29
CA PRO A 10 4.00 -6.22 11.65
C PRO A 10 4.89 -6.10 10.41
N GLY A 11 5.98 -5.34 10.53
CA GLY A 11 6.94 -5.16 9.44
C GLY A 11 6.39 -4.37 8.25
N GLY A 12 5.37 -3.52 8.48
CA GLY A 12 4.87 -2.56 7.51
C GLY A 12 5.88 -1.44 7.30
N GLU A 13 6.30 -1.26 6.06
CA GLU A 13 7.11 -0.14 5.61
C GLU A 13 6.50 0.42 4.34
N HIS A 14 6.67 1.70 4.11
CA HIS A 14 6.26 2.37 2.89
C HIS A 14 7.46 3.07 2.25
N GLY A 15 7.35 3.34 0.96
CA GLY A 15 8.42 3.99 0.22
C GLY A 15 7.97 4.44 -1.17
N TRP A 16 8.93 4.96 -1.93
CA TRP A 16 8.68 5.49 -3.26
C TRP A 16 9.71 4.94 -4.25
N LEU A 17 9.28 4.71 -5.48
CA LEU A 17 10.13 4.33 -6.59
C LEU A 17 9.85 5.21 -7.81
N LYS A 18 10.86 5.44 -8.64
CA LYS A 18 10.66 6.21 -9.87
C LYS A 18 9.83 5.41 -10.87
N SER A 19 8.86 6.08 -11.49
CA SER A 19 8.10 5.53 -12.61
C SER A 19 9.01 5.17 -13.78
N PRO A 20 8.57 4.30 -14.72
CA PRO A 20 9.38 3.90 -15.87
C PRO A 20 9.85 5.05 -16.77
N ASP A 21 9.08 6.15 -16.82
CA ASP A 21 9.47 7.37 -17.55
C ASP A 21 10.40 8.29 -16.75
N GLY A 22 10.73 7.96 -15.49
CA GLY A 22 11.64 8.72 -14.63
C GLY A 22 11.07 10.03 -14.06
N GLU A 23 9.96 10.51 -14.58
CA GLU A 23 9.40 11.81 -14.20
C GLU A 23 8.67 11.76 -12.85
N ARG A 24 8.03 10.63 -12.51
CA ARG A 24 7.09 10.53 -11.38
C ARG A 24 7.61 9.60 -10.28
N TRP A 25 7.14 9.82 -9.06
CA TRP A 25 7.37 8.92 -7.93
C TRP A 25 6.10 8.13 -7.68
N MET A 26 6.23 6.81 -7.59
CA MET A 26 5.15 5.88 -7.29
C MET A 26 5.34 5.36 -5.87
N HIS A 27 4.31 5.53 -5.06
CA HIS A 27 4.28 5.05 -3.68
C HIS A 27 4.07 3.54 -3.66
N TYR A 28 4.62 2.87 -2.66
CA TYR A 28 4.39 1.46 -2.40
C TYR A 28 4.38 1.18 -0.90
N ARG A 29 3.77 0.07 -0.50
CA ARG A 29 4.00 -0.54 0.81
C ARG A 29 4.61 -1.93 0.65
N LYS A 30 5.34 -2.33 1.67
CA LYS A 30 5.83 -3.70 1.83
C LYS A 30 5.53 -4.17 3.24
N PHE A 31 5.24 -5.46 3.36
CA PHE A 31 4.98 -6.11 4.64
C PHE A 31 5.83 -7.36 4.71
N VAL A 32 6.71 -7.42 5.71
CA VAL A 32 7.64 -8.53 5.89
C VAL A 32 7.28 -9.28 7.17
N PRO A 33 7.22 -10.63 7.14
CA PRO A 33 6.98 -11.41 8.35
C PRO A 33 7.98 -11.05 9.45
N SER A 34 7.50 -10.86 10.67
CA SER A 34 8.37 -10.55 11.81
C SER A 34 9.26 -11.75 12.20
N GLY A 35 10.43 -11.45 12.76
CA GLY A 35 11.42 -12.44 13.19
C GLY A 35 12.40 -12.89 12.10
N ARG A 36 13.30 -13.84 12.41
CA ARG A 36 14.31 -14.37 11.48
C ARG A 36 13.74 -15.39 10.46
N SER A 37 12.44 -15.34 10.21
CA SER A 37 11.75 -16.28 9.33
C SER A 37 12.18 -16.05 7.88
N LYS A 38 12.70 -17.07 7.20
CA LYS A 38 13.00 -16.98 5.76
C LYS A 38 11.71 -16.73 4.99
N VAL A 39 11.66 -15.65 4.20
CA VAL A 39 10.54 -15.36 3.29
C VAL A 39 10.40 -16.49 2.28
N LYS A 40 9.22 -17.09 2.21
CA LYS A 40 8.92 -18.22 1.31
C LYS A 40 8.66 -17.76 -0.13
N ALA A 41 7.93 -16.65 -0.26
CA ALA A 41 7.68 -15.96 -1.52
C ALA A 41 7.23 -14.52 -1.25
N VAL A 42 7.30 -13.69 -2.29
CA VAL A 42 6.73 -12.34 -2.31
C VAL A 42 5.42 -12.38 -3.08
N LEU A 43 4.35 -11.86 -2.47
CA LEU A 43 3.06 -11.70 -3.10
C LEU A 43 2.89 -10.24 -3.50
N VAL A 44 2.70 -9.99 -4.79
CA VAL A 44 2.35 -8.65 -5.28
C VAL A 44 0.84 -8.51 -5.19
N TYR A 45 0.38 -7.66 -4.29
CA TYR A 45 -1.04 -7.37 -4.16
C TYR A 45 -1.37 -6.10 -4.92
N GLN A 46 -2.17 -6.28 -5.97
CA GLN A 46 -2.77 -5.19 -6.73
C GLN A 46 -4.18 -4.97 -6.22
N HIS A 47 -4.42 -3.83 -5.59
CA HIS A 47 -5.81 -3.47 -5.28
C HIS A 47 -6.52 -2.93 -6.53
N GLY A 48 -7.84 -3.09 -6.52
CA GLY A 48 -8.75 -2.31 -7.36
C GLY A 48 -9.05 -0.96 -6.68
N ILE A 49 -10.33 -0.66 -6.44
CA ILE A 49 -10.77 0.55 -5.70
C ILE A 49 -10.66 0.28 -4.20
N GLN A 50 -9.46 0.39 -3.66
CA GLN A 50 -9.19 0.29 -2.23
C GLN A 50 -8.08 1.29 -1.93
N GLY A 51 -8.07 1.90 -0.74
CA GLY A 51 -7.18 3.02 -0.44
C GLY A 51 -5.71 2.77 -0.79
N ASN A 52 -5.01 3.87 -1.07
CA ASN A 52 -3.63 3.99 -1.55
C ASN A 52 -2.69 2.85 -1.10
N SER A 53 -2.00 2.26 -2.07
CA SER A 53 -0.91 1.28 -1.93
C SER A 53 -1.19 0.11 -0.99
N GLY A 54 -2.45 -0.36 -0.95
CA GLY A 54 -2.85 -1.45 -0.06
C GLY A 54 -2.80 -1.05 1.41
N ILE A 55 -3.48 0.03 1.76
CA ILE A 55 -3.59 0.48 3.16
C ILE A 55 -4.37 -0.54 4.02
N ALA A 56 -3.80 -0.90 5.18
CA ALA A 56 -4.47 -1.74 6.17
C ALA A 56 -5.27 -0.87 7.15
N TRP A 57 -6.58 -0.71 6.91
CA TRP A 57 -7.43 0.15 7.74
C TRP A 57 -8.33 -0.63 8.70
N LYS A 58 -8.45 -0.15 9.96
CA LYS A 58 -9.53 -0.47 10.91
C LYS A 58 -10.73 0.49 10.81
N LEU A 59 -11.87 -0.01 10.36
CA LEU A 59 -13.12 0.74 10.22
C LEU A 59 -13.63 1.23 11.58
N SER A 60 -14.51 2.25 11.57
CA SER A 60 -15.15 2.79 12.78
C SER A 60 -15.93 1.74 13.58
N THR A 61 -16.39 0.68 12.91
CA THR A 61 -17.06 -0.49 13.52
C THR A 61 -16.08 -1.46 14.22
N GLY A 62 -14.78 -1.21 14.15
CA GLY A 62 -13.73 -2.08 14.67
C GLY A 62 -13.31 -3.21 13.74
N ARG A 63 -14.02 -3.44 12.62
CA ARG A 63 -13.63 -4.39 11.56
C ARG A 63 -12.42 -3.86 10.78
N VAL A 64 -11.75 -4.72 10.02
CA VAL A 64 -10.60 -4.33 9.19
C VAL A 64 -10.88 -4.56 7.71
N THR A 65 -10.14 -3.88 6.85
CA THR A 65 -10.19 -4.07 5.39
C THR A 65 -9.80 -5.49 4.98
N ASN A 66 -10.27 -5.93 3.80
CA ASN A 66 -9.91 -7.22 3.24
C ASN A 66 -8.38 -7.38 3.10
N PHE A 67 -7.70 -6.31 2.68
CA PHE A 67 -6.24 -6.30 2.61
C PHE A 67 -5.60 -6.63 3.97
N ALA A 68 -6.03 -5.98 5.05
CA ALA A 68 -5.50 -6.26 6.38
C ALA A 68 -5.69 -7.72 6.81
N LEU A 69 -6.83 -8.34 6.47
CA LEU A 69 -7.09 -9.77 6.75
C LEU A 69 -6.15 -10.68 5.95
N LEU A 70 -6.06 -10.44 4.64
CA LEU A 70 -5.21 -11.22 3.74
C LEU A 70 -3.74 -11.13 4.16
N SER A 71 -3.25 -9.91 4.38
CA SER A 71 -1.86 -9.67 4.77
C SER A 71 -1.50 -10.36 6.08
N LYS A 72 -2.39 -10.33 7.09
CA LYS A 72 -2.16 -11.02 8.37
C LYS A 72 -1.95 -12.53 8.18
N GLU A 73 -2.79 -13.17 7.36
CA GLU A 73 -2.67 -14.62 7.10
C GLU A 73 -1.44 -14.97 6.25
N CYS A 74 -1.12 -14.16 5.26
CA CYS A 74 0.08 -14.33 4.44
C CYS A 74 1.36 -14.18 5.28
N LEU A 75 1.46 -13.12 6.08
CA LEU A 75 2.62 -12.87 6.94
C LEU A 75 2.82 -14.00 7.96
N LYS A 76 1.74 -14.46 8.61
CA LYS A 76 1.77 -15.60 9.54
C LYS A 76 2.32 -16.89 8.89
N ARG A 77 2.07 -17.06 7.58
CA ARG A 77 2.53 -18.25 6.82
C ARG A 77 3.94 -18.10 6.24
N GLY A 78 4.58 -16.93 6.42
CA GLY A 78 5.93 -16.63 5.97
C GLY A 78 6.01 -16.05 4.55
N PHE A 79 4.93 -15.45 4.06
CA PHE A 79 4.93 -14.71 2.80
C PHE A 79 5.16 -13.22 3.06
N ALA A 80 6.00 -12.58 2.26
CA ALA A 80 6.08 -11.13 2.23
C ALA A 80 5.07 -10.57 1.22
N LEU A 81 4.62 -9.35 1.44
CA LEU A 81 3.71 -8.66 0.52
C LEU A 81 4.35 -7.37 0.00
N TYR A 82 4.05 -7.07 -1.25
CA TYR A 82 4.42 -5.84 -1.93
C TYR A 82 3.19 -5.24 -2.60
N THR A 83 2.93 -3.95 -2.37
CA THR A 83 1.72 -3.26 -2.80
C THR A 83 2.07 -1.92 -3.44
N PRO A 84 2.41 -1.93 -4.74
CA PRO A 84 2.72 -0.70 -5.47
C PRO A 84 1.44 0.02 -5.91
N ASP A 85 1.49 1.36 -5.88
CA ASP A 85 0.58 2.16 -6.70
C ASP A 85 0.99 2.04 -8.17
N MET A 86 -0.01 1.93 -9.05
CA MET A 86 0.21 1.92 -10.50
C MET A 86 0.01 3.31 -11.09
N SER A 87 0.71 3.60 -12.19
CA SER A 87 0.39 4.77 -13.01
C SER A 87 -1.08 4.72 -13.46
N GLY A 88 -1.81 5.81 -13.25
CA GLY A 88 -3.25 5.88 -13.51
C GLY A 88 -4.14 5.44 -12.34
N HIS A 89 -3.55 5.04 -11.21
CA HIS A 89 -4.25 4.97 -9.94
C HIS A 89 -4.89 6.34 -9.62
N GLY A 90 -6.12 6.35 -9.09
CA GLY A 90 -6.92 7.56 -8.88
C GLY A 90 -7.76 8.01 -10.10
N ILE A 91 -7.42 7.61 -11.34
CA ILE A 91 -8.24 7.97 -12.52
C ILE A 91 -9.59 7.25 -12.48
N SER A 92 -9.60 5.95 -12.13
CA SER A 92 -10.83 5.17 -11.97
C SER A 92 -11.63 5.51 -10.71
N GLU A 93 -11.06 6.31 -9.79
CA GLU A 93 -11.67 6.69 -8.51
C GLU A 93 -12.36 8.07 -8.57
N GLY A 94 -12.42 8.67 -9.77
CA GLY A 94 -13.01 9.98 -10.00
C GLY A 94 -12.16 11.12 -9.43
N THR A 95 -12.76 12.30 -9.22
CA THR A 95 -12.02 13.49 -8.76
C THR A 95 -11.49 13.41 -7.32
N ARG A 96 -11.77 12.31 -6.60
CA ARG A 96 -11.38 12.11 -5.19
C ARG A 96 -9.89 11.93 -5.00
N PHE A 97 -9.21 11.36 -6.00
CA PHE A 97 -7.75 11.23 -6.09
C PHE A 97 -7.23 11.64 -7.48
N PHE A 98 -8.07 12.29 -8.29
CA PHE A 98 -7.68 12.85 -9.57
C PHE A 98 -6.76 14.04 -9.32
N ILE A 99 -5.51 13.88 -9.74
CA ILE A 99 -4.53 14.96 -9.73
C ILE A 99 -4.82 15.82 -10.96
N PRO A 100 -5.41 17.02 -10.82
CA PRO A 100 -6.05 17.73 -11.93
C PRO A 100 -5.09 18.20 -13.04
N LYS A 101 -3.77 18.01 -12.85
CA LYS A 101 -2.71 18.47 -13.75
C LYS A 101 -1.55 17.50 -13.93
N ALA A 102 -1.72 16.22 -13.57
CA ALA A 102 -0.60 15.26 -13.50
C ALA A 102 0.57 15.75 -12.64
N ASP A 103 0.30 16.65 -11.69
CA ASP A 103 1.26 17.10 -10.69
C ASP A 103 1.36 16.07 -9.56
N TRP A 104 2.13 15.00 -9.82
CA TRP A 104 2.31 13.89 -8.88
C TRP A 104 3.20 14.26 -7.68
N THR A 105 3.72 15.48 -7.59
CA THR A 105 4.38 15.96 -6.36
C THR A 105 3.40 15.99 -5.19
N VAL A 106 2.13 16.28 -5.46
CA VAL A 106 1.05 16.27 -4.45
C VAL A 106 0.81 14.85 -3.91
N ASN A 107 0.94 13.78 -4.71
CA ASN A 107 0.81 12.41 -4.18
C ASN A 107 2.00 12.00 -3.28
N ARG A 108 3.15 12.66 -3.42
CA ARG A 108 4.28 12.50 -2.52
C ARG A 108 4.06 13.25 -1.20
N ASP A 109 3.42 14.41 -1.24
CA ASP A 109 3.35 15.37 -0.13
C ASP A 109 1.98 15.41 0.60
N ASP A 110 0.90 14.88 0.01
CA ASP A 110 -0.48 14.84 0.54
C ASP A 110 -0.81 13.47 1.20
N LEU A 111 0.25 12.70 1.53
CA LEU A 111 0.21 11.48 2.34
C LEU A 111 0.86 11.74 3.70
#